data_AF-A0A3N4PIU8-F1
#
_entry.id   AF-A0A3N4PIU8-F1
#
_cell.length_a   1.000
_cell.length_b   1.000
_cell.length_c   1.000
_cell.angle_alpha   90.00
_cell.angle_beta   90.00
_cell.angle_gamma   90.00
#
_symmetry.space_group_name_H-M   'P 1'
#
loop_
_entity.id
_entity.type
_entity.pdbx_description
1 polymer ?
#
loop_
_entity_poly.entity_id
_entity_poly.type
_entity_poly.pdbx_seq_one_letter_code
_entity_poly.pdbx_strand_id
1 'polypeptide(L)' 'MEKRVLGIILSLLGIAGLILAGVNFMNGGEGTRNVKSIIIYGVLGAIFFFAGIGLIRNTKDKPS' A
#
# COMPACT_ATOMS: atom_id res chain seq x y z
N MET A 1 20.76 -1.03 -6.05
CA MET A 1 20.36 -1.54 -4.72
C MET A 1 19.39 -0.61 -3.98
N GLU A 2 19.69 0.67 -3.74
CA GLU A 2 18.84 1.57 -2.93
C GLU A 2 17.38 1.70 -3.41
N LYS A 3 17.17 1.86 -4.73
CA LYS A 3 15.82 1.99 -5.30
C LYS A 3 14.95 0.74 -5.11
N ARG A 4 15.59 -0.44 -5.05
CA ARG A 4 14.91 -1.73 -4.80
C ARG A 4 14.42 -1.81 -3.36
N VAL A 5 15.25 -1.38 -2.41
CA VAL A 5 14.93 -1.36 -0.97
C VAL A 5 13.75 -0.42 -0.70
N LEU A 6 13.77 0.79 -1.28
CA LEU A 6 12.64 1.72 -1.18
C LEU A 6 11.35 1.11 -1.73
N GLY A 7 11.42 0.38 -2.86
CA GLY A 7 10.26 -0.29 -3.43
C GLY A 7 9.71 -1.39 -2.53
N ILE A 8 10.58 -2.16 -1.86
CA ILE A 8 10.18 -3.20 -0.88
C ILE A 8 9.49 -2.56 0.32
N ILE A 9 10.07 -1.50 0.90
CA ILE A 9 9.49 -0.79 2.03
C ILE A 9 8.12 -0.21 1.65
N LEU A 10 8.03 0.43 0.48
CA LEU A 10 6.78 1.03 -0.01
C LEU A 10 5.69 -0.02 -0.28
N SER A 11 6.08 -1.18 -0.81
CA SER A 11 5.17 -2.31 -1.01
C SER A 11 4.66 -2.88 0.31
N LEU A 12 5.52 -3.04 1.32
CA LEU A 12 5.12 -3.49 2.65
C LEU A 12 4.17 -2.49 3.32
N LEU A 13 4.44 -1.19 3.16
CA LEU A 13 3.56 -0.13 3.66
C LEU A 13 2.20 -0.15 2.97
N GLY A 14 2.18 -0.40 1.65
CA GLY A 14 0.94 -0.58 0.88
C GLY A 14 0.10 -1.77 1.37
N ILE A 15 0.74 -2.91 1.62
CA ILE A 15 0.09 -4.10 2.21
C ILE A 15 -0.51 -3.76 3.58
N ALA A 16 0.25 -3.07 4.44
CA ALA A 16 -0.25 -2.66 5.75
C ALA A 16 -1.49 -1.74 5.64
N GLY A 17 -1.50 -0.80 4.68
CA GLY A 17 -2.66 0.05 4.40
C GLY A 17 -3.89 -0.74 3.93
N LEU A 18 -3.70 -1.73 3.07
CA LEU A 18 -4.78 -2.62 2.62
C LEU A 18 -5.34 -3.48 3.76
N ILE A 19 -4.46 -3.99 4.64
CA ILE A 19 -4.87 -4.73 5.84
C ILE A 19 -5.69 -3.82 6.76
N LEU A 20 -5.26 -2.58 7.00
CA LEU A 20 -6.03 -1.62 7.80
C LEU A 20 -7.40 -1.34 7.20
N ALA A 21 -7.53 -1.25 5.87
CA ALA A 21 -8.82 -1.12 5.22
C ALA A 21 -9.73 -2.33 5.51
N GLY A 22 -9.20 -3.55 5.40
CA GLY A 22 -9.92 -4.78 5.73
C GLY A 22 -10.34 -4.86 7.19
N VAL A 23 -9.46 -4.48 8.12
CA VAL A 23 -9.76 -4.42 9.56
C VAL A 23 -10.85 -3.39 9.84
N ASN A 24 -10.80 -2.20 9.22
CA ASN A 24 -11.86 -1.19 9.35
C ASN A 24 -13.20 -1.66 8.77
N PHE A 25 -13.17 -2.48 7.72
CA PHE A 25 -14.36 -3.11 7.14
C PHE A 25 -14.96 -4.17 8.06
N MET A 26 -14.12 -5.03 8.67
CA MET A 26 -14.60 -6.06 9.60
C MET A 26 -15.08 -5.50 10.93
N ASN A 27 -14.43 -4.46 11.46
CA ASN A 27 -14.75 -3.88 12.76
C ASN A 27 -15.71 -2.69 12.68
N GLY A 28 -16.07 -2.27 11.48
CA GLY A 28 -16.93 -1.12 11.22
C GLY A 28 -18.42 -1.43 11.30
N GLY A 29 -19.18 -0.64 12.06
CA GLY A 29 -20.64 -0.57 11.92
C GLY A 29 -21.06 0.27 10.71
N GLU A 30 -22.36 0.25 10.35
CA GLU A 30 -22.97 0.90 9.17
C GLU A 30 -22.99 2.46 9.20
N GLY A 31 -21.91 3.09 9.63
CA GLY A 31 -21.74 4.53 9.63
C GLY A 31 -21.01 5.03 8.39
N THR A 32 -21.49 6.13 7.80
CA THR A 32 -20.85 6.83 6.65
C THR A 32 -19.36 7.14 6.88
N ARG A 33 -18.93 7.35 8.13
CA ARG A 33 -17.52 7.60 8.49
C ARG A 33 -16.63 6.37 8.27
N ASN A 34 -17.16 5.19 8.49
CA ASN A 34 -16.44 3.92 8.33
C ASN A 34 -16.24 3.59 6.84
N VAL A 35 -17.26 3.82 6.02
CA VAL A 35 -17.13 3.67 4.55
C VAL A 35 -16.04 4.59 3.98
N LYS A 36 -15.99 5.86 4.43
CA LYS A 36 -14.92 6.79 4.01
C LYS A 36 -13.54 6.31 4.43
N SER A 37 -13.36 5.81 5.66
CA SER A 37 -12.05 5.35 6.11
C SER A 37 -11.57 4.13 5.31
N ILE A 38 -12.45 3.16 5.06
CA ILE A 38 -12.12 1.96 4.26
C ILE A 38 -11.70 2.33 2.84
N ILE A 39 -12.43 3.24 2.18
CA ILE A 39 -12.09 3.68 0.83
C ILE A 39 -10.72 4.38 0.82
N ILE A 40 -10.47 5.27 1.78
CA ILE A 40 -9.19 5.99 1.87
C ILE A 40 -8.03 5.00 2.08
N TYR A 41 -8.11 4.12 3.09
CA TYR A 41 -7.05 3.15 3.37
C TYR A 41 -6.87 2.15 2.23
N GLY A 42 -7.97 1.71 1.60
CA GLY A 42 -7.95 0.78 0.47
C GLY A 42 -7.29 1.38 -0.76
N VAL A 43 -7.70 2.58 -1.17
CA VAL A 43 -7.14 3.27 -2.35
C VAL A 43 -5.69 3.66 -2.10
N LEU A 44 -5.38 4.25 -0.95
CA LEU A 44 -4.02 4.68 -0.62
C LEU A 44 -3.06 3.49 -0.51
N GLY A 45 -3.51 2.40 0.14
CA GLY A 45 -2.76 1.14 0.25
C GLY A 45 -2.50 0.52 -1.12
N ALA A 46 -3.49 0.51 -2.01
CA ALA A 46 -3.34 0.02 -3.38
C ALA A 46 -2.33 0.86 -4.18
N ILE A 47 -2.44 2.19 -4.13
CA ILE A 47 -1.50 3.10 -4.81
C ILE A 47 -0.07 2.83 -4.34
N PHE A 48 0.16 2.75 -3.03
CA PHE A 48 1.50 2.52 -2.47
C PHE A 48 2.03 1.14 -2.84
N PHE A 49 1.18 0.11 -2.83
CA PHE A 49 1.56 -1.24 -3.23
C PHE A 49 2.00 -1.30 -4.70
N PHE A 50 1.19 -0.76 -5.62
CA PHE A 50 1.52 -0.75 -7.04
C PHE A 50 2.73 0.14 -7.35
N ALA A 51 2.88 1.28 -6.67
CA ALA A 51 4.06 2.13 -6.78
C ALA A 51 5.33 1.41 -6.28
N GLY A 52 5.24 0.68 -5.16
CA GLY A 52 6.34 -0.12 -4.60
C GLY A 52 6.79 -1.21 -5.57
N ILE A 53 5.85 -2.00 -6.10
CA ILE A 53 6.13 -3.02 -7.13
C ILE A 53 6.72 -2.37 -8.39
N GLY A 54 6.16 -1.25 -8.83
CA GLY A 54 6.66 -0.51 -9.99
C GLY A 54 8.11 -0.08 -9.82
N LEU A 55 8.50 0.35 -8.61
CA LEU A 55 9.86 0.73 -8.29
C LEU A 55 10.80 -0.49 -8.24
N ILE A 56 10.36 -1.60 -7.64
CA ILE A 56 11.12 -2.87 -7.65
C ILE A 56 11.37 -3.33 -9.09
N ARG A 57 10.34 -3.30 -9.94
CA ARG A 57 10.38 -3.82 -11.31
C ARG A 57 11.17 -2.93 -12.28
N ASN A 58 11.17 -1.61 -12.07
CA ASN A 58 11.94 -0.66 -12.87
C ASN A 58 13.37 -0.45 -12.37
N THR A 59 13.74 -1.03 -11.22
CA THR A 59 15.13 -1.02 -10.77
C THR A 59 15.91 -2.04 -11.58
N LYS A 60 16.41 -1.63 -12.77
CA LYS A 60 17.55 -2.31 -13.39
C LYS A 60 18.73 -2.12 -12.45
N ASP A 61 19.32 -3.22 -11.97
CA ASP A 61 20.59 -3.18 -11.25
C ASP A 61 21.60 -2.47 -12.17
N LYS A 62 21.84 -1.19 -11.90
CA LYS A 62 22.92 -0.45 -12.56
C LYS A 62 24.20 -1.11 -12.04
N PRO A 63 25.06 -1.68 -12.91
CA PRO A 63 26.39 -2.03 -12.47
C PRO A 63 27.06 -0.73 -12.00
N SER A 64 27.36 -0.68 -10.71
CA SER A 64 28.27 0.30 -10.12
C SER A 64 29.68 0.04 -10.62
#